data_AF-A0A5H2Y6M5-F1
#
_entry.id   AF-A0A5H2Y6M5-F1
#
_cell.length_a   1.000
_cell.length_b   1.000
_cell.length_c   1.000
_cell.angle_alpha   90.00
_cell.angle_beta   90.00
_cell.angle_gamma   90.00
#
_symmetry.space_group_name_H-M   'P 1'
#
loop_
_entity.id
_entity.type
_entity.pdbx_description
1 polymer ?
#
loop_
_entity_poly.entity_id
_entity_poly.type
_entity_poly.pdbx_seq_one_letter_code
_entity_poly.pdbx_strand_id
1 'polypeptide(L)'
;MEGSDQAPHDIENPCIPLVTSMSEELDGLSSLSSSCCIHRVPERLRRVSENAYTPQVVSIGPLHHGKEGLKAMEDHKKRYLQDYIRRTRVSQADYLQKVKDQEVKLRSCYAETIQVSSDEFVRIILVDAAFIIEVLLRYRFDELQMKMTAYLTDHGCCRTYGLTCGCLKISCHSSFLRNFLLA
;
A
#
# COMPACT_ATOMS: atom_id res chain seq x y z
N MET A 1 3.09 -61.59 -57.34
CA MET A 1 4.16 -61.23 -56.39
C MET A 1 4.08 -59.72 -56.25
N GLU A 2 3.11 -59.22 -55.49
CA GLU A 2 3.18 -59.00 -54.02
C GLU A 2 4.43 -58.19 -53.64
N GLY A 3 4.19 -56.95 -53.22
CA GLY A 3 5.18 -55.99 -52.75
C GLY A 3 4.44 -54.88 -52.02
N SER A 4 4.20 -55.14 -50.75
CA SER A 4 3.36 -54.44 -49.77
C SER A 4 3.59 -52.93 -49.64
N ASP A 5 2.48 -52.20 -49.62
CA ASP A 5 2.31 -50.96 -48.89
C ASP A 5 2.69 -51.15 -47.41
N GLN A 6 3.60 -50.34 -46.90
CA GLN A 6 3.69 -50.04 -45.48
C GLN A 6 3.79 -48.53 -45.32
N ALA A 7 2.64 -47.92 -45.07
CA ALA A 7 2.55 -46.58 -44.53
C ALA A 7 3.19 -46.57 -43.12
N PRO A 8 3.95 -45.54 -42.75
CA PRO A 8 4.41 -45.38 -41.38
C PRO A 8 3.19 -45.20 -40.48
N HIS A 9 2.96 -46.12 -39.56
CA HIS A 9 2.07 -45.88 -38.44
C HIS A 9 2.74 -44.84 -37.55
N ASP A 10 2.35 -43.57 -37.74
CA ASP A 10 2.64 -42.51 -36.80
C ASP A 10 2.04 -42.91 -35.45
N ILE A 11 2.89 -43.37 -34.54
CA ILE A 11 2.56 -43.55 -33.14
C ILE A 11 2.31 -42.14 -32.63
N GLU A 12 1.05 -41.70 -32.67
CA GLU A 12 0.61 -40.43 -32.12
C GLU A 12 1.12 -40.37 -30.67
N ASN A 13 2.09 -39.48 -30.43
CA ASN A 13 2.78 -39.39 -29.15
C ASN A 13 1.70 -39.12 -28.08
N PRO A 14 1.47 -40.04 -27.12
CA PRO A 14 0.34 -39.96 -26.19
C PRO A 14 0.27 -38.68 -25.36
N CYS A 15 1.37 -37.91 -25.32
CA CYS A 15 1.46 -36.66 -24.59
C CYS A 15 1.09 -35.41 -25.40
N ILE A 16 0.85 -35.49 -26.72
CA ILE A 16 0.54 -34.32 -27.56
C ILE A 16 -0.67 -33.54 -27.02
N PRO A 17 -1.81 -34.17 -26.68
CA PRO A 17 -2.98 -33.44 -26.16
C PRO A 17 -2.72 -32.75 -24.82
N LEU A 18 -1.89 -33.38 -23.97
CA LEU A 18 -1.51 -32.81 -22.66
C LEU A 18 -0.60 -31.60 -22.82
N VAL A 19 0.36 -31.65 -23.75
CA VAL A 19 1.26 -30.52 -24.05
C VAL A 19 0.46 -29.34 -24.59
N THR A 20 -0.46 -29.57 -25.54
CA THR A 20 -1.31 -28.51 -26.10
C THR A 20 -2.19 -27.87 -25.03
N SER A 21 -2.83 -28.67 -24.18
CA SER A 21 -3.64 -28.18 -23.06
C SER A 21 -2.83 -27.34 -22.07
N MET A 22 -1.61 -27.76 -21.73
CA MET A 22 -0.73 -27.01 -20.84
C MET A 22 -0.26 -25.70 -21.47
N SER A 23 0.05 -25.68 -22.78
CA SER A 23 0.44 -24.46 -23.49
C SER A 23 -0.70 -23.44 -23.55
N GLU A 24 -1.93 -23.87 -23.81
CA GLU A 24 -3.10 -22.99 -23.80
C GLU A 24 -3.38 -22.38 -22.41
N GLU A 25 -3.21 -23.17 -21.34
CA GLU A 25 -3.31 -22.65 -19.97
C GLU A 25 -2.22 -21.62 -19.65
N LEU A 26 -0.98 -21.88 -20.08
CA LEU A 26 0.16 -20.98 -19.87
C LEU A 26 0.05 -19.68 -20.67
N ASP A 27 -0.45 -19.74 -21.90
CA ASP A 27 -0.67 -18.57 -22.75
C ASP A 27 -1.82 -17.68 -22.23
N GLY A 28 -2.76 -18.28 -21.48
CA GLY A 28 -3.80 -17.56 -20.74
C GLY A 28 -3.30 -16.86 -19.48
N LEU A 29 -2.11 -17.22 -18.96
CA LEU A 29 -1.52 -16.56 -17.81
C LEU A 29 -0.93 -15.23 -18.25
N SER A 30 -1.57 -14.15 -17.84
CA SER A 30 -1.02 -12.81 -18.03
C SER A 30 0.26 -12.70 -17.20
N SER A 31 1.39 -12.38 -17.84
CA SER A 31 2.62 -12.05 -17.12
C SER A 31 2.31 -10.99 -16.06
N LEU A 32 2.81 -11.19 -14.84
CA LEU A 32 2.79 -10.13 -13.84
C LEU A 32 3.44 -8.89 -14.45
N SER A 33 2.82 -7.73 -14.22
CA SER A 33 3.36 -6.47 -14.68
C SER A 33 4.78 -6.29 -14.13
N SER A 34 5.70 -5.74 -14.93
CA SER A 34 7.05 -5.43 -14.46
C SER A 34 7.07 -4.40 -13.32
N SER A 35 5.96 -3.69 -13.10
CA SER A 35 5.70 -2.79 -11.98
C SER A 35 5.11 -3.46 -10.74
N CYS A 36 4.76 -4.75 -10.80
CA CYS A 36 4.17 -5.48 -9.69
C CYS A 36 5.15 -5.55 -8.51
N CYS A 37 4.78 -4.96 -7.37
CA CYS A 37 5.62 -4.90 -6.19
C CYS A 37 4.85 -5.00 -4.85
N ILE A 38 3.53 -5.08 -4.90
CA ILE A 38 2.65 -5.21 -3.72
C ILE A 38 1.96 -6.57 -3.78
N HIS A 39 2.22 -7.40 -2.78
CA HIS A 39 1.78 -8.79 -2.72
C HIS A 39 1.15 -9.08 -1.36
N ARG A 40 0.11 -9.92 -1.33
CA ARG A 40 -0.32 -10.51 -0.07
C ARG A 40 0.76 -11.41 0.49
N VAL A 41 0.86 -11.39 1.82
CA VAL A 41 1.70 -12.35 2.53
C VAL A 41 1.15 -13.77 2.31
N PRO A 42 1.99 -14.74 1.89
CA PRO A 42 1.56 -16.12 1.69
C PRO A 42 0.87 -16.70 2.93
N GLU A 43 -0.20 -17.48 2.70
CA GLU A 43 -1.03 -18.02 3.79
C GLU A 43 -0.23 -18.85 4.79
N ARG A 44 0.79 -19.58 4.32
CA ARG A 44 1.69 -20.36 5.18
C ARG A 44 2.38 -19.49 6.24
N LEU A 45 2.83 -18.29 5.87
CA LEU A 45 3.43 -17.34 6.81
C LEU A 45 2.36 -16.70 7.69
N ARG A 46 1.21 -16.35 7.09
CA ARG A 46 0.08 -15.78 7.83
C ARG A 46 -0.45 -16.69 8.93
N ARG A 47 -0.47 -18.02 8.72
CA ARG A 47 -0.87 -19.00 9.75
C ARG A 47 0.06 -19.03 10.97
N VAL A 48 1.34 -18.69 10.80
CA VAL A 48 2.30 -18.62 11.90
C VAL A 48 2.00 -17.41 12.80
N SER A 49 1.61 -16.29 12.21
CA SER A 49 1.27 -15.08 12.97
C SER A 49 0.34 -14.16 12.19
N GLU A 50 -0.97 -14.36 12.33
CA GLU A 50 -1.95 -13.57 11.59
C GLU A 50 -1.90 -12.07 11.96
N ASN A 51 -1.68 -11.78 13.24
CA ASN A 51 -1.63 -10.42 13.75
C ASN A 51 -0.43 -9.63 13.23
N ALA A 52 0.67 -10.28 12.87
CA ALA A 52 1.84 -9.62 12.28
C ALA A 52 1.59 -9.13 10.85
N TYR A 53 0.62 -9.72 10.15
CA TYR A 53 0.31 -9.42 8.74
C TYR A 53 -1.10 -8.86 8.55
N THR A 54 -1.76 -8.49 9.65
CA THR A 54 -3.06 -7.84 9.64
C THR A 54 -2.90 -6.48 10.28
N PRO A 55 -3.21 -5.38 9.58
CA PRO A 55 -3.13 -4.06 10.17
C PRO A 55 -4.01 -3.97 11.42
N GLN A 56 -3.42 -3.52 12.53
CA GLN A 56 -4.07 -3.45 13.84
C GLN A 56 -4.60 -2.05 14.17
N VAL A 57 -4.00 -1.02 13.56
CA VAL A 57 -4.31 0.39 13.89
C VAL A 57 -4.80 1.12 12.65
N VAL A 58 -4.02 1.12 11.57
CA VAL A 58 -4.33 1.84 10.34
C VAL A 58 -4.20 0.93 9.14
N SER A 59 -5.20 0.93 8.26
CA SER A 59 -5.09 0.32 6.92
C SER A 59 -4.44 1.31 5.96
N ILE A 60 -3.47 0.85 5.20
CA ILE A 60 -2.88 1.56 4.07
C ILE A 60 -3.11 0.73 2.80
N GLY A 61 -3.65 1.37 1.78
CA GLY A 61 -4.01 0.75 0.51
C GLY A 61 -5.35 0.01 0.53
N PRO A 62 -5.78 -0.47 -0.65
CA PRO A 62 -7.09 -1.07 -0.87
C PRO A 62 -7.21 -2.51 -0.31
N LEU A 63 -6.09 -3.23 -0.12
CA LEU A 63 -6.10 -4.63 0.33
C LEU A 63 -6.72 -4.85 1.72
N HIS A 64 -6.63 -3.83 2.57
CA HIS A 64 -7.08 -3.86 3.96
C HIS A 64 -8.18 -2.83 4.26
N HIS A 65 -8.68 -2.13 3.24
CA HIS A 65 -9.64 -1.04 3.39
C HIS A 65 -10.99 -1.53 3.96
N GLY A 66 -11.65 -0.67 4.74
CA GLY A 66 -13.03 -0.89 5.20
C GLY A 66 -13.22 -1.92 6.32
N LYS A 67 -12.15 -2.55 6.83
CA LYS A 67 -12.22 -3.47 7.98
C LYS A 67 -12.78 -2.75 9.22
N GLU A 68 -13.73 -3.39 9.90
CA GLU A 68 -14.50 -2.74 10.98
C GLU A 68 -13.63 -2.17 12.10
N GLY A 69 -12.59 -2.90 12.51
CA GLY A 69 -11.65 -2.45 13.54
C GLY A 69 -10.76 -1.26 13.14
N LEU A 70 -10.74 -0.88 11.86
CA LEU A 70 -9.86 0.18 11.32
C LEU A 70 -10.63 1.45 10.91
N LYS A 71 -11.97 1.43 10.98
CA LYS A 71 -12.84 2.55 10.56
C LYS A 71 -12.50 3.87 11.26
N ALA A 72 -12.15 3.83 12.55
CA ALA A 72 -11.78 5.02 13.32
C ALA A 72 -10.58 5.76 12.70
N MET A 73 -9.60 5.02 12.18
CA MET A 73 -8.44 5.62 11.53
C MET A 73 -8.75 6.15 10.13
N GLU A 74 -9.77 5.64 9.44
CA GLU A 74 -10.19 6.20 8.15
C GLU A 74 -10.61 7.67 8.27
N ASP A 75 -11.32 8.04 9.33
CA ASP A 75 -11.68 9.44 9.57
C ASP A 75 -10.47 10.30 9.99
N HIS A 76 -9.47 9.71 10.64
CA HIS A 76 -8.23 10.42 10.93
C HIS A 76 -7.43 10.70 9.65
N LYS A 77 -7.35 9.74 8.73
CA LYS A 77 -6.70 9.93 7.42
C LYS A 77 -7.36 11.04 6.62
N LYS A 78 -8.70 11.12 6.61
CA LYS A 78 -9.44 12.23 5.96
C LYS A 78 -9.09 13.60 6.55
N ARG A 79 -8.92 13.71 7.88
CA ARG A 79 -8.46 14.96 8.52
C ARG A 79 -7.05 15.33 8.04
N TYR A 80 -6.16 14.35 7.91
CA TYR A 80 -4.81 14.59 7.38
C TYR A 80 -4.82 15.02 5.91
N LEU A 81 -5.73 14.51 5.10
CA LEU A 81 -5.94 15.01 3.74
C LEU A 81 -6.38 16.48 3.75
N GLN A 82 -7.30 16.89 4.63
CA GLN A 82 -7.69 18.30 4.78
C GLN A 82 -6.50 19.18 5.16
N ASP A 83 -5.68 18.72 6.10
CA ASP A 83 -4.48 19.42 6.54
C ASP A 83 -3.44 19.54 5.43
N TYR A 84 -3.23 18.46 4.66
CA TYR A 84 -2.34 18.43 3.50
C TYR A 84 -2.78 19.39 2.39
N ILE A 85 -4.08 19.41 2.08
CA ILE A 85 -4.68 20.36 1.13
C ILE A 85 -4.45 21.80 1.59
N ARG A 86 -4.74 22.09 2.87
CA ARG A 86 -4.52 23.43 3.45
C ARG A 86 -3.06 23.85 3.41
N ARG A 87 -2.13 22.93 3.66
CA ARG A 87 -0.68 23.17 3.63
C ARG A 87 -0.20 23.49 2.21
N THR A 88 -0.64 22.71 1.22
CA THR A 88 -0.16 22.83 -0.17
C THR A 88 -0.90 23.90 -0.97
N ARG A 89 -2.11 24.30 -0.55
CA ARG A 89 -3.01 25.23 -1.25
C ARG A 89 -3.39 24.76 -2.66
N VAL A 90 -3.28 23.46 -2.92
CA VAL A 90 -3.72 22.79 -4.16
C VAL A 90 -5.11 22.20 -3.93
N SER A 91 -5.99 22.24 -4.92
CA SER A 91 -7.36 21.79 -4.73
C SER A 91 -7.46 20.25 -4.59
N GLN A 92 -8.49 19.78 -3.90
CA GLN A 92 -8.78 18.35 -3.83
C GLN A 92 -9.01 17.74 -5.22
N ALA A 93 -9.65 18.49 -6.11
CA ALA A 93 -9.94 18.06 -7.48
C ALA A 93 -8.65 17.79 -8.27
N ASP A 94 -7.63 18.66 -8.14
CA ASP A 94 -6.35 18.48 -8.80
C ASP A 94 -5.64 17.20 -8.33
N TYR A 95 -5.70 16.90 -7.03
CA TYR A 95 -5.13 15.67 -6.49
C TYR A 95 -5.89 14.43 -6.94
N LEU A 96 -7.22 14.48 -6.95
CA LEU A 96 -8.05 13.40 -7.48
C LEU A 96 -7.70 13.11 -8.94
N GLN A 97 -7.60 14.14 -9.78
CA GLN A 97 -7.24 13.99 -11.19
C GLN A 97 -5.86 13.37 -11.34
N LYS A 98 -4.85 13.86 -10.59
CA LYS A 98 -3.48 13.28 -10.64
C LYS A 98 -3.44 11.80 -10.29
N VAL A 99 -4.21 11.37 -9.28
CA VAL A 99 -4.27 9.96 -8.89
C VAL A 99 -5.05 9.15 -9.93
N LYS A 100 -6.14 9.70 -10.48
CA LYS A 100 -6.93 9.09 -11.56
C LYS A 100 -6.08 8.84 -12.81
N ASP A 101 -5.27 9.82 -13.22
CA ASP A 101 -4.37 9.72 -14.37
C ASP A 101 -3.31 8.61 -14.20
N GLN A 102 -3.01 8.24 -12.95
CA GLN A 102 -2.05 7.18 -12.61
C GLN A 102 -2.72 5.85 -12.23
N GLU A 103 -4.05 5.75 -12.26
CA GLU A 103 -4.77 4.60 -11.70
C GLU A 103 -4.31 3.26 -12.31
N VAL A 104 -4.22 3.17 -13.63
CA VAL A 104 -3.81 1.94 -14.34
C VAL A 104 -2.43 1.49 -13.85
N LYS A 105 -1.49 2.43 -13.72
CA LYS A 105 -0.14 2.16 -13.22
C LYS A 105 -0.17 1.74 -11.75
N LEU A 106 -0.93 2.44 -10.91
CA LEU A 106 -1.05 2.11 -9.49
C LEU A 106 -1.66 0.71 -9.27
N ARG A 107 -2.69 0.34 -10.04
CA ARG A 107 -3.28 -1.00 -10.00
C ARG A 107 -2.30 -2.08 -10.47
N SER A 108 -1.47 -1.79 -11.46
CA SER A 108 -0.42 -2.71 -11.94
C SER A 108 0.66 -3.01 -10.90
N CYS A 109 0.77 -2.22 -9.83
CA CYS A 109 1.68 -2.50 -8.73
C CYS A 109 1.20 -3.65 -7.82
N TYR A 110 -0.09 -4.01 -7.87
CA TYR A 110 -0.65 -5.09 -7.06
C TYR A 110 -0.61 -6.41 -7.83
N ALA A 111 -0.17 -7.47 -7.16
CA ALA A 111 -0.16 -8.83 -7.72
C ALA A 111 -1.55 -9.42 -7.91
N GLU A 112 -2.55 -8.91 -7.18
CA GLU A 112 -3.93 -9.31 -7.28
C GLU A 112 -4.81 -8.21 -7.87
N THR A 113 -5.87 -8.62 -8.57
CA THR A 113 -6.86 -7.68 -9.10
C THR A 113 -7.63 -7.03 -7.96
N ILE A 114 -7.52 -5.71 -7.84
CA ILE A 114 -8.25 -4.94 -6.83
C ILE A 114 -9.71 -4.74 -7.28
N GLN A 115 -10.63 -5.47 -6.65
CA GLN A 115 -12.07 -5.47 -6.94
C GLN A 115 -12.81 -4.30 -6.28
N VAL A 116 -12.35 -3.07 -6.53
CA VAL A 116 -13.04 -1.84 -6.11
C VAL A 116 -13.24 -0.94 -7.32
N SER A 117 -14.31 -0.13 -7.29
CA SER A 117 -14.59 0.83 -8.36
C SER A 117 -13.42 1.80 -8.55
N SER A 118 -13.30 2.37 -9.74
CA SER A 118 -12.22 3.30 -10.07
C SER A 118 -12.22 4.53 -9.15
N ASP A 119 -13.39 5.11 -8.87
CA ASP A 119 -13.50 6.26 -7.97
C ASP A 119 -13.16 5.91 -6.52
N GLU A 120 -13.56 4.71 -6.07
CA GLU A 120 -13.20 4.23 -4.74
C GLU A 120 -11.70 3.97 -4.61
N PHE A 121 -11.07 3.37 -5.62
CA PHE A 121 -9.62 3.14 -5.64
C PHE A 121 -8.86 4.46 -5.52
N VAL A 122 -9.21 5.45 -6.35
CA VAL A 122 -8.58 6.77 -6.34
C VAL A 122 -8.77 7.46 -4.99
N ARG A 123 -9.97 7.37 -4.40
CA ARG A 123 -10.25 7.90 -3.07
C ARG A 123 -9.36 7.26 -2.00
N ILE A 124 -9.22 5.93 -2.00
CA ILE A 124 -8.38 5.21 -1.04
C ILE A 124 -6.92 5.65 -1.18
N ILE A 125 -6.36 5.62 -2.40
CA ILE A 125 -4.96 5.99 -2.63
C ILE A 125 -4.70 7.44 -2.23
N LEU A 126 -5.58 8.38 -2.58
CA LEU A 126 -5.41 9.79 -2.23
C LEU A 126 -5.41 10.01 -0.71
N VAL A 127 -6.40 9.46 0.00
CA VAL A 127 -6.52 9.61 1.45
C VAL A 127 -5.30 9.01 2.15
N ASP A 128 -4.84 7.85 1.70
CA ASP A 128 -3.70 7.16 2.32
C ASP A 128 -2.39 7.86 2.02
N ALA A 129 -2.14 8.26 0.77
CA ALA A 129 -0.94 8.99 0.40
C ALA A 129 -0.83 10.33 1.16
N ALA A 130 -1.93 11.09 1.23
CA ALA A 130 -1.95 12.35 1.96
C ALA A 130 -1.72 12.14 3.47
N PHE A 131 -2.29 11.08 4.06
CA PHE A 131 -2.04 10.72 5.44
C PHE A 131 -0.56 10.43 5.70
N ILE A 132 0.06 9.57 4.88
CA ILE A 132 1.49 9.22 5.00
C ILE A 132 2.35 10.48 4.91
N ILE A 133 2.14 11.29 3.86
CA ILE A 133 2.93 12.50 3.61
C ILE A 133 2.76 13.50 4.76
N GLU A 134 1.53 13.76 5.21
CA GLU A 134 1.29 14.74 6.26
C GLU A 134 1.80 14.27 7.64
N VAL A 135 1.74 12.96 7.94
CA VAL A 135 2.42 12.39 9.14
C VAL A 135 3.93 12.66 9.07
N LEU A 136 4.57 12.37 7.93
CA LEU A 136 6.00 12.59 7.74
C LEU A 136 6.36 14.08 7.83
N LEU A 137 5.53 14.96 7.25
CA LEU A 137 5.74 16.40 7.34
C LEU A 137 5.66 16.87 8.79
N ARG A 138 4.62 16.48 9.53
CA ARG A 138 4.50 16.83 10.96
C ARG A 138 5.67 16.33 11.76
N TYR A 139 6.10 15.09 11.57
CA TYR A 139 7.25 14.55 12.30
C TYR A 139 8.54 15.35 12.02
N ARG A 140 8.78 15.73 10.76
CA ARG A 140 9.94 16.57 10.42
C ARG A 140 9.82 17.99 10.99
N PHE A 141 8.64 18.57 11.02
CA PHE A 141 8.41 19.88 11.61
C PHE A 141 8.52 19.85 13.14
N ASP A 142 8.03 18.80 13.80
CA ASP A 142 8.12 18.63 15.24
C ASP A 142 9.57 18.38 15.67
N GLU A 143 10.34 17.60 14.91
CA GLU A 143 11.78 17.42 15.17
C GLU A 143 12.55 18.74 15.00
N LEU A 144 12.22 19.54 13.98
CA LEU A 144 12.80 20.86 13.78
C LEU A 144 12.34 21.86 14.85
N GLN A 145 11.08 21.81 15.29
CA GLN A 145 10.57 22.64 16.38
C GLN A 145 11.23 22.26 17.70
N MET A 146 11.35 20.98 18.04
CA MET A 146 12.07 20.54 19.24
C MET A 146 13.54 20.97 19.20
N LYS A 147 14.22 20.83 18.06
CA LYS A 147 15.60 21.33 17.90
C LYS A 147 15.67 22.86 18.02
N MET A 148 14.75 23.58 17.40
CA MET A 148 14.72 25.04 17.44
C MET A 148 14.36 25.57 18.83
N THR A 149 13.40 24.95 19.53
CA THR A 149 13.10 25.25 20.93
C THR A 149 14.32 24.95 21.82
N ALA A 150 15.03 23.84 21.61
CA ALA A 150 16.26 23.53 22.33
C ALA A 150 17.36 24.58 22.08
N TYR A 151 17.61 24.95 20.82
CA TYR A 151 18.55 26.02 20.44
C TYR A 151 18.17 27.38 21.04
N LEU A 152 16.87 27.72 21.09
CA LEU A 152 16.38 28.96 21.66
C LEU A 152 16.43 28.95 23.19
N THR A 153 16.23 27.80 23.85
CA THR A 153 16.44 27.65 25.30
C THR A 153 17.92 27.70 25.70
N ASP A 154 18.84 27.37 24.80
CA ASP A 154 20.29 27.37 25.07
C ASP A 154 20.92 28.77 24.88
N HIS A 155 20.26 29.67 24.14
CA HIS A 155 20.76 31.03 23.89
C HIS A 155 19.87 32.18 24.38
N GLY A 156 18.80 31.93 25.15
CA GLY A 156 17.90 33.02 25.56
C GLY A 156 16.96 32.74 26.74
N CYS A 157 17.42 33.17 27.92
CA CYS A 157 16.62 33.71 29.03
C CYS A 157 15.81 32.76 29.93
N CYS A 158 16.09 32.94 31.23
CA CYS A 158 15.46 32.31 32.38
C CYS A 158 14.15 33.04 32.77
N ARG A 159 13.17 32.26 33.27
CA ARG A 159 12.08 32.59 34.23
C ARG A 159 10.64 32.88 33.74
N THR A 160 9.72 32.18 34.45
CA THR A 160 8.27 32.41 34.71
C THR A 160 7.36 32.30 33.47
N TYR A 161 6.40 31.39 33.33
CA TYR A 161 5.41 30.88 34.27
C TYR A 161 5.07 29.41 33.99
N GLY A 162 4.87 28.64 35.07
CA GLY A 162 4.50 27.24 35.00
C GLY A 162 3.12 27.01 34.38
N LEU A 163 3.09 26.29 33.27
CA LEU A 163 1.97 25.49 32.83
C LEU A 163 2.57 24.21 32.25
N THR A 164 2.53 23.12 33.04
CA THR A 164 2.85 21.78 32.55
C THR A 164 1.81 21.39 31.52
N CYS A 165 2.10 21.62 30.24
CA CYS A 165 1.30 21.11 29.14
C CYS A 165 1.37 19.59 29.16
N GLY A 166 0.19 18.97 29.25
CA GLY A 166 -0.03 17.54 29.44
C GLY A 166 0.80 16.70 28.48
N CYS A 167 1.44 15.69 29.06
CA CYS A 167 2.19 14.66 28.37
C CYS A 167 1.32 13.98 27.30
N LEU A 168 1.43 14.37 26.04
CA LEU A 168 1.21 13.44 24.93
C LEU A 168 2.53 12.67 24.74
N LYS A 169 2.77 11.69 25.62
CA LYS A 169 3.80 10.67 25.43
C LYS A 169 3.37 9.79 24.25
N ILE A 170 3.64 10.23 23.02
CA ILE A 170 3.79 9.29 21.91
C ILE A 170 5.16 8.67 22.12
N SER A 171 5.17 7.54 22.82
CA SER A 171 6.37 6.75 23.00
C SER A 171 6.94 6.44 21.62
N CYS A 172 8.14 6.97 21.39
CA CYS A 172 8.99 6.62 20.28
C CYS A 172 9.34 5.13 20.42
N HIS A 173 8.60 4.27 19.74
CA HIS A 173 8.96 2.87 19.60
C HIS A 173 8.98 2.53 18.11
N SER A 174 10.08 1.93 17.66
CA SER A 174 10.35 1.54 16.27
C SER A 174 9.30 0.59 15.65
N SER A 175 8.23 0.27 16.38
CA SER A 175 7.05 -0.49 15.97
C SER A 175 6.10 0.31 15.07
N PHE A 176 6.03 1.65 15.21
CA PHE A 176 5.11 2.46 14.39
C PHE A 176 5.48 2.41 12.91
N LEU A 177 6.78 2.45 12.59
CA LEU A 177 7.29 2.30 11.22
C LEU A 177 7.26 0.86 10.71
N ARG A 178 7.44 -0.16 11.58
CA ARG A 178 7.36 -1.58 11.16
C ARG A 178 5.96 -1.99 10.71
N ASN A 179 4.92 -1.45 11.35
CA ASN A 179 3.53 -1.73 10.95
C ASN A 179 3.06 -0.90 9.76
N PHE A 180 3.82 0.12 9.37
CA PHE A 180 3.43 1.07 8.31
C PHE A 180 3.92 0.65 6.92
N LEU A 181 4.93 -0.23 6.84
CA LEU A 181 5.59 -0.62 5.59
C LEU A 181 5.39 -2.10 5.20
N LEU A 182 4.64 -2.89 5.97
CA LEU A 182 4.44 -4.34 5.74
C LEU A 182 2.98 -4.70 5.44
N ALA A 183 2.30 -3.89 4.62
CA ALA A 183 1.00 -4.21 4.06
C ALA A 183 1.11 -4.44 2.55
#